data_AF-A0AAW1V2T7-F1
#
_entry.id   AF-A0AAW1V2T7-F1
#
_cell.length_a   1.000
_cell.length_b   1.000
_cell.length_c   1.000
_cell.angle_alpha   90.00
_cell.angle_beta   90.00
_cell.angle_gamma   90.00
#
_symmetry.space_group_name_H-M   'P 1'
#
loop_
_entity.id
_entity.type
_entity.pdbx_description
1 polymer ?
#
loop_
_entity_poly.entity_id
_entity_poly.type
_entity_poly.pdbx_seq_one_letter_code
_entity_poly.pdbx_strand_id
1 'polypeptide(L)'
;MGQNFLIKSSKKTDPRLKEEVFSTMRADKISLEAKQDFLICAFGSRYLKIHREKHFVNATSRKMRELARILVEVKKIEPDVRNLFEALKPKYYDHFVEAAKAVAKYDNNKNLFLCPTFALNISTSLKQCCDIALHMVTKTDSSIESANYEANLKTIKNLFESNWQFDISSRAGGDLNIEKFNRITIVPLASDLKLLKEYLIQKAGEALELLEINADNLAAYNTLLETIFCRVILLNRKRPGELQRCNMSLQVMWISRGKKTN
;
A
#
# COMPACT_ATOMS: atom_id res chain seq x y z
N MET A 1 36.10 4.38 6.29
CA MET A 1 36.06 5.60 5.45
C MET A 1 35.02 5.58 4.32
N GLY A 2 34.20 4.52 4.14
CA GLY A 2 33.14 4.47 3.11
C GLY A 2 31.85 5.27 3.40
N GLN A 3 31.60 5.69 4.64
CA GLN A 3 30.39 6.47 4.99
C GLN A 3 30.32 7.84 4.31
N ASN A 4 31.45 8.49 4.01
CA ASN A 4 31.45 9.84 3.45
C ASN A 4 31.10 9.90 1.96
N PHE A 5 31.15 8.78 1.23
CA PHE A 5 30.92 8.77 -0.22
C PHE A 5 29.42 8.79 -0.59
N LEU A 6 28.57 8.06 0.16
CA LEU A 6 27.12 8.03 -0.05
C LEU A 6 26.38 9.22 0.61
N ILE A 7 26.98 9.85 1.63
CA ILE A 7 26.39 11.04 2.28
C ILE A 7 26.31 12.25 1.33
N LYS A 8 27.20 12.35 0.34
CA LYS A 8 27.16 13.46 -0.64
C LYS A 8 25.94 13.40 -1.58
N SER A 9 25.38 12.22 -1.85
CA SER A 9 24.13 12.09 -2.63
C SER A 9 22.86 12.11 -1.76
N SER A 10 22.96 11.88 -0.45
CA SER A 10 21.81 11.58 0.43
C SER A 10 21.08 12.78 1.05
N LYS A 11 21.58 14.02 0.92
CA LYS A 11 20.98 15.19 1.62
C LYS A 11 19.77 15.83 0.93
N LYS A 12 19.45 15.50 -0.32
CA LYS A 12 18.25 16.03 -1.00
C LYS A 12 17.09 15.05 -0.91
N THR A 13 16.47 14.96 0.27
CA THR A 13 15.14 14.37 0.39
C THR A 13 14.16 15.22 -0.42
N ASP A 14 13.39 14.57 -1.29
CA ASP A 14 12.40 15.22 -2.17
C ASP A 14 11.43 16.10 -1.34
N PRO A 15 11.29 17.42 -1.65
CA PRO A 15 10.42 18.32 -0.90
C PRO A 15 8.98 17.80 -0.82
N ARG A 16 8.48 17.22 -1.91
CA ARG A 16 7.13 16.68 -1.99
C ARG A 16 6.91 15.52 -1.02
N LEU A 17 7.94 14.69 -0.81
CA LEU A 17 7.90 13.60 0.16
C LEU A 17 7.75 14.12 1.60
N LYS A 18 8.46 15.21 1.94
CA LYS A 18 8.38 15.82 3.28
C LYS A 18 7.00 16.45 3.52
N GLU A 19 6.49 17.18 2.55
CA GLU A 19 5.23 17.93 2.71
C GLU A 19 4.02 17.00 2.70
N GLU A 20 3.93 16.08 1.74
CA GLU A 20 2.73 15.25 1.54
C GLU A 20 2.77 13.96 2.37
N VAL A 21 3.92 13.26 2.43
CA VAL A 21 3.98 11.91 3.04
C VAL A 21 4.37 11.96 4.51
N PHE A 22 5.36 12.77 4.90
CA PHE A 22 5.84 12.76 6.29
C PHE A 22 4.83 13.34 7.28
N SER A 23 3.97 14.25 6.82
CA SER A 23 2.88 14.86 7.59
C SER A 23 1.75 13.87 7.91
N THR A 24 1.51 12.88 7.03
CA THR A 24 0.48 11.85 7.22
C THR A 24 0.95 10.66 8.05
N MET A 25 2.26 10.54 8.29
CA MET A 25 2.84 9.45 9.08
C MET A 25 2.56 9.60 10.58
N ARG A 26 2.16 8.51 11.23
CA ARG A 26 2.04 8.44 12.69
C ARG A 26 3.37 8.78 13.36
N ALA A 27 3.33 9.53 14.46
CA ALA A 27 4.52 9.79 15.28
C ALA A 27 4.90 8.53 16.10
N ASP A 28 5.64 7.61 15.49
CA ASP A 28 6.18 6.42 16.14
C ASP A 28 7.62 6.14 15.71
N LYS A 29 8.29 5.19 16.38
CA LYS A 29 9.67 4.79 16.09
C LYS A 29 9.86 4.31 14.65
N ILE A 30 8.83 3.67 14.06
CA ILE A 30 8.88 3.17 12.68
C ILE A 30 8.91 4.33 11.69
N SER A 31 8.08 5.35 11.91
CA SER A 31 8.07 6.54 11.08
C SER A 31 9.32 7.40 11.25
N LEU A 32 9.95 7.40 12.43
CA LEU A 32 11.25 8.02 12.61
C LEU A 32 12.32 7.31 11.77
N GLU A 33 12.40 5.98 11.87
CA GLU A 33 13.33 5.17 11.09
C GLU A 33 13.13 5.35 9.59
N ALA A 34 11.87 5.32 9.12
CA ALA A 34 11.54 5.53 7.71
C ALA A 34 11.98 6.89 7.16
N LYS A 35 11.95 7.94 8.00
CA LYS A 35 12.34 9.32 7.64
C LYS A 35 13.85 9.54 7.69
N GLN A 36 14.57 8.79 8.52
CA GLN A 36 16.02 8.89 8.68
C GLN A 36 16.78 8.08 7.63
N ASP A 37 16.25 6.93 7.23
CA ASP A 37 16.89 6.07 6.25
C ASP A 37 16.81 6.65 4.83
N PHE A 38 17.98 6.89 4.23
CA PHE A 38 18.07 7.53 2.92
C PHE A 38 17.53 6.67 1.77
N LEU A 39 17.67 5.34 1.86
CA LEU A 39 17.23 4.43 0.81
C LEU A 39 15.71 4.25 0.86
N ILE A 40 15.14 4.18 2.06
CA ILE A 40 13.67 4.18 2.26
C ILE A 40 13.07 5.51 1.77
N CYS A 41 13.73 6.65 2.05
CA CYS A 41 13.30 7.94 1.50
C CYS A 41 13.35 7.96 -0.03
N ALA A 42 14.43 7.46 -0.64
CA ALA A 42 14.55 7.38 -2.09
C ALA A 42 13.50 6.46 -2.72
N PHE A 43 13.16 5.35 -2.06
CA PHE A 43 12.04 4.49 -2.41
C PHE A 43 10.71 5.26 -2.43
N GLY A 44 10.42 6.01 -1.35
CA GLY A 44 9.22 6.84 -1.26
C GLY A 44 9.13 7.88 -2.38
N SER A 45 10.22 8.60 -2.64
CA SER A 45 10.30 9.58 -3.73
C SER A 45 10.07 8.94 -5.11
N ARG A 46 10.66 7.76 -5.37
CA ARG A 46 10.44 7.04 -6.64
C ARG A 46 8.98 6.60 -6.78
N TYR A 47 8.36 6.14 -5.69
CA TYR A 47 6.96 5.69 -5.70
C TYR A 47 5.99 6.84 -6.02
N LEU A 48 6.19 8.02 -5.42
CA LEU A 48 5.40 9.22 -5.73
C LEU A 48 5.59 9.77 -7.15
N LYS A 49 6.78 9.57 -7.75
CA LYS A 49 7.03 9.98 -9.13
C LYS A 49 6.21 9.16 -10.12
N ILE A 50 6.02 7.87 -9.83
CA ILE A 50 5.20 6.97 -10.65
C ILE A 50 3.71 7.25 -10.44
N HIS A 51 3.31 7.57 -9.20
CA HIS A 51 1.91 7.68 -8.81
C HIS A 51 1.56 9.10 -8.34
N ARG A 52 0.91 9.89 -9.20
CA ARG A 52 0.72 11.33 -8.98
C ARG A 52 -0.50 11.67 -8.12
N GLU A 53 -1.48 10.76 -8.01
CA GLU A 53 -2.75 11.02 -7.34
C GLU A 53 -2.64 11.03 -5.81
N LYS A 54 -3.44 11.88 -5.15
CA LYS A 54 -3.39 12.10 -3.69
C LYS A 54 -3.53 10.82 -2.85
N HIS A 55 -4.30 9.82 -3.30
CA HIS A 55 -4.49 8.59 -2.55
C HIS A 55 -3.23 7.71 -2.47
N PHE A 56 -2.27 7.90 -3.38
CA PHE A 56 -0.98 7.21 -3.33
C PHE A 56 -0.03 7.77 -2.26
N VAL A 57 -0.29 8.95 -1.70
CA VAL A 57 0.44 9.48 -0.54
C VAL A 57 0.34 8.51 0.64
N ASN A 58 -0.88 8.06 0.94
CA ASN A 58 -1.13 7.08 2.00
C ASN A 58 -0.50 5.71 1.69
N ALA A 59 -0.55 5.27 0.43
CA ALA A 59 0.10 4.04 0.01
C ALA A 59 1.62 4.12 0.13
N THR A 60 2.22 5.25 -0.22
CA THR A 60 3.65 5.54 -0.07
C THR A 60 4.05 5.48 1.40
N SER A 61 3.32 6.20 2.26
CA SER A 61 3.50 6.20 3.71
C SER A 61 3.48 4.77 4.27
N ARG A 62 2.51 3.96 3.85
CA ARG A 62 2.41 2.55 4.26
C ARG A 62 3.65 1.74 3.84
N LYS A 63 4.05 1.81 2.57
CA LYS A 63 5.19 1.04 2.03
C LYS A 63 6.52 1.45 2.65
N MET A 64 6.74 2.75 2.86
CA MET A 64 7.93 3.22 3.58
C MET A 64 7.99 2.67 5.00
N ARG A 65 6.85 2.67 5.71
CA ARG A 65 6.77 2.11 7.07
C ARG A 65 6.89 0.59 7.08
N GLU A 66 6.42 -0.12 6.05
CA GLU A 66 6.64 -1.57 5.88
C GLU A 66 8.14 -1.89 5.79
N LEU A 67 8.89 -1.14 4.96
CA LEU A 67 10.36 -1.27 4.87
C LEU A 67 11.06 -0.94 6.19
N ALA A 68 10.63 0.12 6.87
CA ALA A 68 11.21 0.50 8.16
C ALA A 68 10.96 -0.55 9.26
N ARG A 69 9.81 -1.24 9.26
CA ARG A 69 9.57 -2.37 10.18
C ARG A 69 10.58 -3.49 9.98
N ILE A 70 10.83 -3.85 8.71
CA ILE A 70 11.85 -4.85 8.39
C ILE A 70 13.22 -4.40 8.88
N LEU A 71 13.63 -3.16 8.59
CA LEU A 71 14.92 -2.64 9.02
C LEU A 71 15.06 -2.67 10.55
N VAL A 72 14.00 -2.32 11.28
CA VAL A 72 14.00 -2.39 12.75
C VAL A 72 14.17 -3.83 13.25
N GLU A 73 13.51 -4.81 12.65
CA GLU A 73 13.70 -6.22 13.04
C GLU A 73 15.10 -6.74 12.65
N VAL A 74 15.61 -6.39 11.47
CA VAL A 74 16.98 -6.75 11.06
C VAL A 74 18.00 -6.18 12.04
N LYS A 75 17.84 -4.93 12.48
CA LYS A 75 18.69 -4.28 13.49
C LYS A 75 18.68 -4.95 14.86
N LYS A 76 17.62 -5.70 15.20
CA LYS A 76 17.58 -6.48 16.44
C LYS A 76 18.42 -7.74 16.34
N ILE A 77 18.47 -8.35 15.16
CA ILE A 77 19.25 -9.57 14.90
C ILE A 77 20.72 -9.22 14.68
N GLU A 78 20.99 -8.14 13.93
CA GLU A 78 22.32 -7.63 13.62
C GLU A 78 22.42 -6.13 13.99
N PRO A 79 22.90 -5.79 15.20
CA PRO A 79 23.00 -4.42 15.67
C PRO A 79 23.98 -3.53 14.88
N ASP A 80 24.93 -4.13 14.16
CA ASP A 80 25.94 -3.40 13.38
C ASP A 80 25.36 -2.67 12.16
N VAL A 81 24.17 -3.08 11.69
CA VAL A 81 23.51 -2.52 10.51
C VAL A 81 22.85 -1.18 10.86
N ARG A 82 23.27 -0.08 10.21
CA ARG A 82 22.73 1.26 10.53
C ARG A 82 21.58 1.69 9.63
N ASN A 83 21.57 1.23 8.38
CA ASN A 83 20.60 1.63 7.36
C ASN A 83 20.31 0.46 6.42
N LEU A 84 19.24 0.59 5.63
CA LEU A 84 18.78 -0.45 4.71
C LEU A 84 19.84 -0.77 3.64
N PHE A 85 20.61 0.22 3.18
CA PHE A 85 21.66 -0.02 2.19
C PHE A 85 22.76 -0.94 2.72
N GLU A 86 23.21 -0.74 3.97
CA GLU A 86 24.18 -1.62 4.63
C GLU A 86 23.62 -3.03 4.88
N ALA A 87 22.31 -3.13 5.10
CA ALA A 87 21.60 -4.39 5.27
C ALA A 87 21.49 -5.20 3.96
N LEU A 88 21.48 -4.55 2.79
CA LEU A 88 21.35 -5.20 1.48
C LEU A 88 22.64 -5.92 1.03
N LYS A 89 23.11 -6.87 1.83
CA LYS A 89 24.22 -7.77 1.52
C LYS A 89 23.74 -9.23 1.56
N PRO A 90 24.23 -10.12 0.68
CA PRO A 90 23.80 -11.51 0.63
C PRO A 90 23.89 -12.24 1.98
N LYS A 91 24.91 -11.94 2.78
CA LYS A 91 25.10 -12.51 4.13
C LYS A 91 23.94 -12.23 5.10
N TYR A 92 23.13 -11.22 4.84
CA TYR A 92 21.99 -10.84 5.68
C TYR A 92 20.65 -11.35 5.13
N TYR A 93 20.66 -12.18 4.09
CA TYR A 93 19.42 -12.71 3.49
C TYR A 93 18.52 -13.41 4.53
N ASP A 94 19.09 -14.32 5.32
CA ASP A 94 18.33 -15.06 6.34
C ASP A 94 17.75 -14.13 7.42
N HIS A 95 18.45 -13.03 7.71
CA HIS A 95 17.98 -12.01 8.65
C HIS A 95 16.74 -11.28 8.10
N PHE A 96 16.64 -11.07 6.78
CA PHE A 96 15.43 -10.54 6.15
C PHE A 96 14.27 -11.53 6.20
N VAL A 97 14.55 -12.82 6.03
CA VAL A 97 13.53 -13.87 6.13
C VAL A 97 12.96 -13.93 7.54
N GLU A 98 13.82 -13.91 8.56
CA GLU A 98 13.41 -13.91 9.96
C GLU A 98 12.70 -12.61 10.36
N ALA A 99 13.22 -11.46 9.95
CA ALA A 99 12.56 -10.17 10.12
C ALA A 99 11.15 -10.16 9.48
N ALA A 100 11.01 -10.69 8.27
CA ALA A 100 9.72 -10.76 7.61
C ALA A 100 8.74 -11.68 8.34
N LYS A 101 9.20 -12.83 8.86
CA LYS A 101 8.40 -13.72 9.72
C LYS A 101 7.94 -13.03 11.00
N ALA A 102 8.84 -12.29 11.66
CA ALA A 102 8.51 -11.54 12.87
C ALA A 102 7.46 -10.45 12.60
N VAL A 103 7.64 -9.64 11.55
CA VAL A 103 6.67 -8.57 11.20
C VAL A 103 5.34 -9.15 10.72
N ALA A 104 5.37 -10.25 9.98
CA ALA A 104 4.17 -10.96 9.53
C ALA A 104 3.49 -11.77 10.64
N LYS A 105 4.06 -11.76 11.86
CA LYS A 105 3.59 -12.49 13.04
C LYS A 105 3.38 -13.97 12.74
N TYR A 106 4.45 -14.61 12.25
CA TYR A 106 4.48 -16.04 12.00
C TYR A 106 4.35 -16.82 13.31
N ASP A 107 3.39 -17.74 13.38
CA ASP A 107 3.21 -18.66 14.49
C ASP A 107 3.98 -19.95 14.21
N ASN A 108 5.06 -20.20 14.94
CA ASN A 108 5.87 -21.41 14.78
C ASN A 108 5.12 -22.70 15.17
N ASN A 109 4.13 -22.62 16.07
CA ASN A 109 3.37 -23.79 16.51
C ASN A 109 2.34 -24.20 15.47
N LYS A 110 1.65 -23.21 14.88
CA LYS A 110 0.60 -23.44 13.87
C LYS A 110 1.14 -23.40 12.45
N ASN A 111 2.39 -23.00 12.27
CA ASN A 111 3.07 -22.88 10.99
C ASN A 111 2.33 -21.94 10.02
N LEU A 112 1.79 -20.83 10.55
CA LEU A 112 0.86 -19.92 9.86
C LEU A 112 1.29 -18.45 10.02
N PHE A 113 1.13 -17.65 8.98
CA PHE A 113 1.23 -16.19 9.02
C PHE A 113 -0.10 -15.55 9.40
N LEU A 114 -0.08 -14.64 10.39
CA LEU A 114 -1.26 -13.80 10.70
C LEU A 114 -1.39 -12.61 9.73
N CYS A 115 -0.30 -12.19 9.09
CA CYS A 115 -0.30 -11.13 8.09
C CYS A 115 0.32 -11.61 6.76
N PRO A 116 -0.29 -12.60 6.09
CA PRO A 116 0.32 -13.25 4.94
C PRO A 116 0.44 -12.34 3.71
N THR A 117 -0.46 -11.37 3.53
CA THR A 117 -0.34 -10.36 2.46
C THR A 117 0.92 -9.50 2.60
N PHE A 118 1.35 -9.20 3.83
CA PHE A 118 2.59 -8.45 4.05
C PHE A 118 3.80 -9.29 3.64
N ALA A 119 3.86 -10.55 4.11
CA ALA A 119 4.96 -11.48 3.86
C ALA A 119 5.19 -11.72 2.35
N LEU A 120 4.10 -11.77 1.56
CA LEU A 120 4.17 -11.90 0.11
C LEU A 120 4.71 -10.65 -0.59
N ASN A 121 4.30 -9.46 -0.15
CA ASN A 121 4.53 -8.24 -0.90
C ASN A 121 5.84 -7.54 -0.54
N ILE A 122 6.41 -7.81 0.64
CA ILE A 122 7.59 -7.08 1.14
C ILE A 122 8.83 -7.32 0.27
N SER A 123 9.01 -8.52 -0.28
CA SER A 123 10.11 -8.83 -1.20
C SER A 123 10.11 -7.94 -2.44
N THR A 124 8.93 -7.60 -2.96
CA THR A 124 8.82 -6.69 -4.11
C THR A 124 9.37 -5.31 -3.77
N SER A 125 9.05 -4.80 -2.57
CA SER A 125 9.58 -3.52 -2.11
C SER A 125 11.08 -3.57 -1.80
N LEU A 126 11.60 -4.69 -1.27
CA LEU A 126 13.04 -4.90 -1.07
C LEU A 126 13.80 -4.95 -2.41
N LYS A 127 13.29 -5.68 -3.41
CA LYS A 127 13.88 -5.72 -4.76
C LYS A 127 13.92 -4.33 -5.40
N GLN A 128 12.86 -3.54 -5.24
CA GLN A 128 12.84 -2.15 -5.69
C GLN A 128 13.88 -1.28 -4.97
N CYS A 129 14.14 -1.53 -3.68
CA CYS A 129 15.22 -0.87 -2.95
C CYS A 129 16.59 -1.28 -3.50
N CYS A 130 16.81 -2.56 -3.84
CA CYS A 130 18.03 -3.01 -4.52
C CYS A 130 18.24 -2.28 -5.85
N ASP A 131 17.19 -2.10 -6.65
CA ASP A 131 17.29 -1.37 -7.93
C ASP A 131 17.66 0.09 -7.75
N ILE A 132 17.10 0.75 -6.73
CA ILE A 132 17.42 2.14 -6.39
C ILE A 132 18.87 2.25 -5.92
N ALA A 133 19.28 1.36 -5.02
CA ALA A 133 20.64 1.30 -4.50
C ALA A 133 21.66 1.04 -5.62
N LEU A 134 21.35 0.12 -6.53
CA LEU A 134 22.20 -0.18 -7.68
C LEU A 134 22.39 1.05 -8.55
N HIS A 135 21.30 1.73 -8.91
CA HIS A 135 21.36 2.96 -9.69
C HIS A 135 22.12 4.10 -8.97
N MET A 136 22.09 4.16 -7.64
CA MET A 136 22.91 5.12 -6.87
C MET A 136 24.41 4.80 -6.99
N VAL A 137 24.78 3.53 -6.88
CA VAL A 137 26.17 3.06 -6.97
C VAL A 137 26.73 3.20 -8.40
N THR A 138 25.93 2.90 -9.43
CA THR A 138 26.37 3.05 -10.83
C THR A 138 26.58 4.51 -11.23
N LYS A 139 25.94 5.47 -10.55
CA LYS A 139 26.12 6.90 -10.80
C LYS A 139 27.35 7.52 -10.13
N THR A 140 27.99 6.79 -9.21
CA THR A 140 29.25 7.22 -8.59
C THR A 140 30.44 6.73 -9.39
N ASP A 141 31.58 7.42 -9.25
CA ASP A 141 32.82 7.05 -9.95
C ASP A 141 33.20 5.59 -9.70
N SER A 142 33.64 4.92 -10.77
CA SER A 142 34.03 3.51 -10.75
C SER A 142 35.22 3.29 -9.82
N SER A 143 34.95 2.62 -8.69
CA SER A 143 35.95 2.20 -7.71
C SER A 143 35.81 0.71 -7.41
N ILE A 144 36.83 0.09 -6.84
CA ILE A 144 36.76 -1.30 -6.38
C ILE A 144 35.63 -1.47 -5.34
N GLU A 145 35.42 -0.46 -4.49
CA GLU A 145 34.35 -0.47 -3.49
C GLU A 145 32.96 -0.43 -4.14
N SER A 146 32.75 0.42 -5.15
CA SER A 146 31.47 0.48 -5.87
C SER A 146 31.15 -0.82 -6.61
N ALA A 147 32.16 -1.47 -7.20
CA ALA A 147 31.98 -2.78 -7.85
C ALA A 147 31.55 -3.86 -6.84
N ASN A 148 32.14 -3.87 -5.65
CA ASN A 148 31.74 -4.80 -4.58
C ASN A 148 30.32 -4.55 -4.08
N TYR A 149 29.90 -3.29 -3.93
CA TYR A 149 28.51 -2.97 -3.58
C TYR A 149 27.54 -3.43 -4.67
N GLU A 150 27.86 -3.17 -5.93
CA GLU A 150 27.04 -3.62 -7.07
C GLU A 150 26.89 -5.14 -7.12
N ALA A 151 27.97 -5.89 -6.94
CA ALA A 151 27.93 -7.35 -6.89
C ALA A 151 27.04 -7.85 -5.74
N ASN A 152 27.19 -7.29 -4.53
CA ASN A 152 26.36 -7.64 -3.38
C ASN A 152 24.86 -7.35 -3.62
N LEU A 153 24.54 -6.19 -4.19
CA LEU A 153 23.16 -5.79 -4.50
C LEU A 153 22.51 -6.70 -5.54
N LYS A 154 23.27 -7.08 -6.58
CA LYS A 154 22.80 -8.02 -7.62
C LYS A 154 22.54 -9.40 -7.00
N THR A 155 23.47 -9.91 -6.20
CA THR A 155 23.35 -11.22 -5.56
C THR A 155 22.18 -11.27 -4.58
N ILE A 156 22.03 -10.29 -3.68
CA ILE A 156 20.90 -10.30 -2.72
C ILE A 156 19.55 -10.11 -3.43
N LYS A 157 19.49 -9.28 -4.49
CA LYS A 157 18.28 -9.16 -5.30
C LYS A 157 17.90 -10.51 -5.93
N ASN A 158 18.89 -11.25 -6.43
CA ASN A 158 18.64 -12.59 -6.97
C ASN A 158 18.12 -13.54 -5.89
N LEU A 159 18.69 -13.53 -4.67
CA LEU A 159 18.18 -14.32 -3.54
C LEU A 159 16.72 -13.96 -3.19
N PHE A 160 16.34 -12.68 -3.23
CA PHE A 160 14.94 -12.29 -3.06
C PHE A 160 14.02 -12.76 -4.19
N GLU A 161 14.55 -12.99 -5.39
CA GLU A 161 13.77 -13.50 -6.53
C GLU A 161 13.62 -15.02 -6.46
N SER A 162 14.73 -15.75 -6.26
CA SER A 162 14.77 -17.21 -6.34
C SER A 162 14.30 -17.89 -5.07
N ASN A 163 14.75 -17.43 -3.90
CA ASN A 163 14.61 -18.18 -2.65
C ASN A 163 13.38 -17.75 -1.84
N TRP A 164 12.96 -16.49 -1.98
CA TRP A 164 11.85 -15.95 -1.17
C TRP A 164 10.54 -16.71 -1.34
N GLN A 165 10.34 -17.32 -2.52
CA GLN A 165 9.18 -18.16 -2.79
C GLN A 165 9.12 -19.37 -1.85
N PHE A 166 10.24 -20.03 -1.63
CA PHE A 166 10.34 -21.24 -0.82
C PHE A 166 10.32 -20.93 0.67
N ASP A 167 10.98 -19.84 1.07
CA ASP A 167 11.12 -19.48 2.48
C ASP A 167 9.85 -18.83 3.05
N ILE A 168 9.10 -18.10 2.23
CA ILE A 168 7.97 -17.28 2.67
C ILE A 168 6.75 -17.40 1.76
N SER A 169 6.86 -17.07 0.47
CA SER A 169 5.66 -16.81 -0.35
C SER A 169 4.74 -18.01 -0.52
N SER A 170 5.29 -19.22 -0.68
CA SER A 170 4.49 -20.42 -0.89
C SER A 170 3.53 -20.66 0.30
N ARG A 171 4.06 -20.54 1.52
CA ARG A 171 3.27 -20.68 2.76
C ARG A 171 2.29 -19.53 2.93
N ALA A 172 2.76 -18.29 2.83
CA ALA A 172 1.89 -17.12 2.96
C ALA A 172 0.76 -17.10 1.90
N GLY A 173 1.01 -17.60 0.69
CA GLY A 173 -0.01 -17.78 -0.34
C GLY A 173 -1.05 -18.84 0.04
N GLY A 174 -0.60 -19.97 0.61
CA GLY A 174 -1.48 -20.99 1.19
C GLY A 174 -2.39 -20.44 2.28
N ASP A 175 -1.81 -19.70 3.23
CA ASP A 175 -2.55 -19.08 4.35
C ASP A 175 -3.60 -18.09 3.85
N LEU A 176 -3.28 -17.26 2.84
CA LEU A 176 -4.27 -16.38 2.21
C LEU A 176 -5.42 -17.13 1.55
N ASN A 177 -5.14 -18.26 0.92
CA ASN A 177 -6.18 -19.08 0.31
C ASN A 177 -7.09 -19.69 1.39
N ILE A 178 -6.52 -20.14 2.51
CA ILE A 178 -7.28 -20.63 3.66
C ILE A 178 -8.13 -19.51 4.27
N GLU A 179 -7.56 -18.31 4.51
CA GLU A 179 -8.32 -17.16 5.00
C GLU A 179 -9.46 -16.77 4.05
N LYS A 180 -9.21 -16.84 2.74
CA LYS A 180 -10.22 -16.54 1.72
C LYS A 180 -11.32 -17.61 1.69
N PHE A 181 -10.96 -18.87 1.85
CA PHE A 181 -11.91 -19.99 1.89
C PHE A 181 -12.78 -19.95 3.14
N ASN A 182 -12.17 -19.66 4.30
CA ASN A 182 -12.86 -19.55 5.58
C ASN A 182 -13.64 -18.23 5.75
N ARG A 183 -13.49 -17.29 4.82
CA ARG A 183 -14.24 -16.03 4.86
C ARG A 183 -15.72 -16.30 4.62
N ILE A 184 -16.50 -16.23 5.69
CA ILE A 184 -17.96 -16.28 5.62
C ILE A 184 -18.44 -15.14 4.73
N THR A 185 -19.02 -15.49 3.58
CA THR A 185 -19.64 -14.50 2.69
C THR A 185 -21.05 -14.25 3.19
N ILE A 186 -21.23 -13.15 3.93
CA ILE A 186 -22.57 -12.70 4.31
C ILE A 186 -23.20 -12.08 3.06
N VAL A 187 -24.14 -12.82 2.47
CA VAL A 187 -24.95 -12.31 1.36
C VAL A 187 -26.20 -11.67 1.96
N PRO A 188 -26.52 -10.41 1.64
CA PRO A 188 -27.75 -9.79 2.12
C PRO A 188 -28.97 -10.54 1.59
N LEU A 189 -30.01 -10.68 2.41
CA LEU A 189 -31.25 -11.33 1.99
C LEU A 189 -31.96 -10.46 0.94
N ALA A 190 -32.70 -11.10 0.04
CA ALA A 190 -33.48 -10.38 -0.97
C ALA A 190 -34.51 -9.43 -0.35
N SER A 191 -35.05 -9.79 0.82
CA SER A 191 -35.94 -8.95 1.64
C SER A 191 -35.25 -7.65 2.08
N ASP A 192 -34.02 -7.74 2.55
CA ASP A 192 -33.26 -6.59 3.06
C ASP A 192 -32.89 -5.65 1.92
N LEU A 193 -32.54 -6.21 0.75
CA LEU A 193 -32.29 -5.43 -0.47
C LEU A 193 -33.56 -4.72 -0.95
N LYS A 194 -34.73 -5.36 -0.86
CA LYS A 194 -36.01 -4.76 -1.19
C LYS A 194 -36.34 -3.61 -0.24
N LEU A 195 -36.22 -3.83 1.06
CA LEU A 195 -36.45 -2.82 2.09
C LEU A 195 -35.54 -1.59 1.89
N LEU A 196 -34.24 -1.82 1.66
CA LEU A 196 -33.29 -0.74 1.38
C LEU A 196 -33.64 0.01 0.09
N LYS A 197 -34.02 -0.69 -0.98
CA LYS A 197 -34.44 -0.07 -2.24
C LYS A 197 -35.67 0.82 -2.04
N GLU A 198 -36.68 0.33 -1.32
CA GLU A 198 -37.92 1.06 -1.04
C GLU A 198 -37.63 2.31 -0.22
N TYR A 199 -36.83 2.18 0.84
CA TYR A 199 -36.37 3.31 1.64
C TYR A 199 -35.65 4.38 0.80
N LEU A 200 -34.72 3.97 -0.07
CA LEU A 200 -33.98 4.90 -0.94
C LEU A 200 -34.88 5.59 -1.97
N ILE A 201 -35.92 4.93 -2.47
CA ILE A 201 -36.90 5.53 -3.38
C ILE A 201 -37.75 6.55 -2.64
N GLN A 202 -38.24 6.20 -1.45
CA GLN A 202 -39.05 7.09 -0.63
C GLN A 202 -38.26 8.36 -0.25
N LYS A 203 -37.03 8.20 0.27
CA LYS A 203 -36.18 9.33 0.65
C LYS A 203 -35.80 10.23 -0.52
N ALA A 204 -35.59 9.65 -1.71
CA ALA A 204 -35.34 10.44 -2.91
C ALA A 204 -36.58 11.26 -3.32
N GLY A 205 -37.79 10.70 -3.16
CA GLY A 205 -39.05 11.40 -3.40
C GLY A 205 -39.24 12.58 -2.44
N GLU A 206 -39.10 12.34 -1.12
CA GLU A 206 -39.18 13.39 -0.08
C GLU A 206 -38.17 14.52 -0.34
N ALA A 207 -36.94 14.18 -0.72
CA ALA A 207 -35.91 15.16 -1.05
C ALA A 207 -36.25 15.96 -2.32
N LEU A 208 -36.88 15.33 -3.32
CA LEU A 208 -37.29 16.01 -4.54
C LEU A 208 -38.42 17.00 -4.27
N GLU A 209 -39.44 16.60 -3.50
CA GLU A 209 -40.54 17.50 -3.10
C GLU A 209 -40.03 18.74 -2.36
N LEU A 210 -39.05 18.57 -1.47
CA LEU A 210 -38.41 19.69 -0.76
C LEU A 210 -37.62 20.62 -1.69
N LEU A 211 -37.02 20.09 -2.75
CA LEU A 211 -36.30 20.88 -3.76
C LEU A 211 -37.24 21.59 -4.73
N GLU A 212 -38.41 21.01 -5.02
CA GLU A 212 -39.46 21.66 -5.81
C GLU A 212 -40.04 22.88 -5.08
N ILE A 213 -40.16 22.81 -3.75
CA ILE A 213 -40.59 23.93 -2.90
C ILE A 213 -39.47 24.97 -2.75
N ASN A 214 -38.23 24.53 -2.54
CA ASN A 214 -37.07 25.41 -2.39
C ASN A 214 -35.82 24.80 -3.06
N ALA A 215 -35.50 25.32 -4.24
CA ALA A 215 -34.38 24.86 -5.05
C ALA A 215 -33.01 25.04 -4.37
N ASP A 216 -32.88 25.99 -3.43
CA ASP A 216 -31.63 26.28 -2.72
C ASP A 216 -31.47 25.46 -1.43
N ASN A 217 -32.34 24.48 -1.19
CA ASN A 217 -32.24 23.59 -0.04
C ASN A 217 -31.10 22.58 -0.20
N LEU A 218 -29.91 22.98 0.28
CA LEU A 218 -28.68 22.19 0.21
C LEU A 218 -28.79 20.85 0.95
N ALA A 219 -29.57 20.76 2.03
CA ALA A 219 -29.77 19.52 2.76
C ALA A 219 -30.61 18.50 1.95
N ALA A 220 -31.66 18.97 1.29
CA ALA A 220 -32.47 18.14 0.41
C ALA A 220 -31.66 17.69 -0.82
N TYR A 221 -30.85 18.57 -1.41
CA TYR A 221 -29.94 18.23 -2.50
C TYR A 221 -28.92 17.14 -2.11
N ASN A 222 -28.28 17.28 -0.96
CA ASN A 222 -27.34 16.27 -0.47
C ASN A 222 -28.02 14.92 -0.22
N THR A 223 -29.21 14.93 0.37
CA THR A 223 -30.02 13.71 0.61
C THR A 223 -30.37 13.02 -0.73
N LEU A 224 -30.78 13.78 -1.74
CA LEU A 224 -31.05 13.26 -3.07
C LEU A 224 -29.79 12.67 -3.73
N LEU A 225 -28.65 13.36 -3.62
CA LEU A 225 -27.38 12.84 -4.11
C LEU A 225 -27.00 11.52 -3.43
N GLU A 226 -27.02 11.46 -2.10
CA GLU A 226 -26.68 10.26 -1.33
C GLU A 226 -27.56 9.06 -1.69
N THR A 227 -28.87 9.27 -1.85
CA THR A 227 -29.78 8.19 -2.27
C THR A 227 -29.46 7.69 -3.68
N ILE A 228 -29.12 8.59 -4.61
CA ILE A 228 -28.66 8.25 -5.95
C ILE A 228 -27.35 7.45 -5.90
N PHE A 229 -26.36 7.91 -5.12
CA PHE A 229 -25.07 7.23 -4.94
C PHE A 229 -25.27 5.80 -4.43
N CYS A 230 -26.09 5.63 -3.38
CA CYS A 230 -26.42 4.32 -2.83
C CYS A 230 -27.08 3.40 -3.88
N ARG A 231 -28.02 3.93 -4.67
CA ARG A 231 -28.68 3.15 -5.73
C ARG A 231 -27.71 2.72 -6.83
N VAL A 232 -26.78 3.59 -7.24
CA VAL A 232 -25.75 3.24 -8.25
C VAL A 232 -24.80 2.17 -7.72
N ILE A 233 -24.39 2.26 -6.45
CA ILE A 233 -23.58 1.23 -5.77
C ILE A 233 -24.29 -0.12 -5.77
N LEU A 234 -25.57 -0.14 -5.37
CA LEU A 234 -26.38 -1.35 -5.29
C LEU A 234 -26.60 -1.99 -6.67
N LEU A 235 -27.01 -1.19 -7.67
CA LEU A 235 -27.33 -1.68 -9.02
C LEU A 235 -26.09 -2.20 -9.76
N ASN A 236 -24.96 -1.52 -9.62
CA ASN A 236 -23.74 -1.87 -10.37
C ASN A 236 -22.76 -2.74 -9.57
N ARG A 237 -23.08 -3.06 -8.30
CA ARG A 237 -22.18 -3.74 -7.35
C ARG A 237 -20.78 -3.10 -7.31
N LYS A 238 -20.73 -1.78 -7.41
CA LYS A 238 -19.49 -1.01 -7.51
C LYS A 238 -18.95 -0.67 -6.13
N ARG A 239 -17.63 -0.65 -6.00
CA ARG A 239 -16.99 -0.19 -4.75
C ARG A 239 -17.14 1.33 -4.64
N PRO A 240 -17.31 1.89 -3.43
CA PRO A 240 -17.43 3.34 -3.24
C PRO A 240 -16.28 4.14 -3.89
N GLY A 241 -15.05 3.62 -3.83
CA GLY A 241 -13.90 4.26 -4.46
C GLY A 241 -13.92 4.26 -6.00
N GLU A 242 -14.73 3.43 -6.65
CA GLU A 242 -15.00 3.55 -8.10
C GLU A 242 -15.96 4.72 -8.37
N LEU A 243 -17.03 4.86 -7.58
CA LEU A 243 -17.97 5.98 -7.74
C LEU A 243 -17.34 7.34 -7.45
N GLN A 244 -16.44 7.42 -6.46
CA GLN A 244 -15.71 8.66 -6.16
C GLN A 244 -14.93 9.20 -7.38
N ARG A 245 -14.56 8.32 -8.31
CA ARG A 245 -13.81 8.65 -9.53
C ARG A 245 -14.71 8.87 -10.75
N CYS A 246 -16.01 8.64 -10.62
CA CYS A 246 -16.97 8.83 -11.72
C CYS A 246 -17.51 10.26 -11.73
N ASN A 247 -17.53 10.87 -12.92
CA ASN A 247 -18.20 12.15 -13.12
C ASN A 247 -19.73 11.99 -12.94
N MET A 248 -20.40 13.01 -12.45
CA MET A 248 -21.83 12.97 -12.10
C MET A 248 -22.71 12.61 -13.32
N SER A 249 -22.33 13.07 -14.51
CA SER A 249 -22.99 12.73 -15.78
C SER A 249 -22.94 11.23 -16.13
N LEU A 250 -21.87 10.53 -15.75
CA LEU A 250 -21.74 9.08 -15.96
C LEU A 250 -22.64 8.28 -15.00
N GLN A 251 -22.82 8.79 -13.78
CA GLN A 251 -23.69 8.16 -12.79
C GLN A 251 -25.16 8.18 -13.25
N VAL A 252 -25.61 9.30 -13.83
CA VAL A 252 -26.94 9.43 -14.43
C VAL A 252 -27.15 8.46 -15.60
N MET A 253 -26.15 8.31 -16.49
CA MET A 253 -26.22 7.35 -17.60
C MET A 253 -26.37 5.89 -17.13
N TRP A 254 -25.73 5.52 -16.03
CA TRP A 254 -25.78 4.14 -15.51
C TRP A 254 -27.13 3.82 -14.89
N ILE A 255 -27.76 4.78 -14.23
CA ILE A 255 -29.14 4.66 -13.72
C ILE A 255 -30.12 4.45 -14.88
N SER A 256 -29.93 5.19 -15.98
CA SER A 256 -30.79 5.09 -17.17
C SER A 256 -30.61 3.76 -17.92
N ARG A 257 -29.42 3.14 -17.89
CA ARG A 257 -29.17 1.83 -18.49
C ARG A 257 -29.78 0.68 -17.70
N GLY A 258 -29.82 0.77 -16.37
CA GLY A 258 -30.48 -0.23 -15.51
C GLY A 258 -32.01 -0.34 -15.71
N LYS A 259 -32.63 0.64 -16.38
CA LYS A 259 -34.06 0.58 -16.78
C LYS A 259 -34.31 -0.16 -18.10
N LYS A 260 -33.27 -0.49 -18.89
CA LYS A 260 -33.43 -1.16 -20.20
C LYS A 260 -33.31 -2.68 -20.15
N THR A 261 -33.04 -3.26 -18.98
CA THR A 261 -33.06 -4.72 -18.77
C THR A 261 -34.20 -5.06 -17.83
N ASN A 262 -35.41 -5.02 -18.35
CA ASN A 262 -36.59 -5.74 -17.87
C ASN A 262 -37.52 -5.93 -19.06
#